data_AF-A0AAD8UI85-F1
#
_entry.id   AF-A0AAD8UI85-F1
#
_cell.length_a   1.000
_cell.length_b   1.000
_cell.length_c   1.000
_cell.angle_alpha   90.00
_cell.angle_beta   90.00
_cell.angle_gamma   90.00
#
_symmetry.space_group_name_H-M   'P 1'
#
loop_
_entity.id
_entity.type
_entity.pdbx_description
1 polymer ?
#
loop_
_entity_poly.entity_id
_entity_poly.type
_entity_poly.pdbx_seq_one_letter_code
_entity_poly.pdbx_strand_id
1 'polypeptide(L)'
;MAYGWVPSQCYNGDLVSTYNAYNMSPWAFDKNLTKPASEQVLMAGERRILYTDLRFHQEHCFYTWHNLLHSVEHQRPLIHNLSASTEHRHHCKGLFLHGEAPTGPVVPAFFHCVAKKEPFMLREHMYVEK
;
A
#
# COMPACT_ATOMS: atom_id res chain seq x y z
N MET A 1 -2.83 3.79 3.47
CA MET A 1 -1.68 3.02 3.95
C MET A 1 -0.57 2.89 2.91
N ALA A 2 0.15 3.98 2.70
CA ALA A 2 1.52 3.86 2.23
C ALA A 2 2.37 4.11 3.48
N TYR A 3 3.35 3.28 3.79
CA TYR A 3 4.27 3.46 4.92
C TYR A 3 5.21 4.68 4.72
N GLY A 4 4.78 5.66 3.94
CA GLY A 4 5.57 6.74 3.40
C GLY A 4 4.69 7.83 2.79
N TRP A 5 5.33 8.89 2.31
CA TRP A 5 4.67 10.09 1.86
C TRP A 5 4.04 9.93 0.46
N VAL A 6 2.80 10.40 0.30
CA VAL A 6 2.05 10.38 -0.97
C VAL A 6 1.67 11.82 -1.34
N PRO A 7 1.93 12.28 -2.58
CA PRO A 7 1.50 13.59 -3.02
C PRO A 7 -0.02 13.74 -2.99
N SER A 8 -0.50 14.93 -2.64
CA SER A 8 -1.93 15.22 -2.46
C SER A 8 -2.77 14.88 -3.70
N GLN A 9 -2.23 15.02 -4.92
CA GLN A 9 -2.98 14.76 -6.15
C GLN A 9 -3.36 13.29 -6.33
N CYS A 10 -2.62 12.35 -5.71
CA CYS A 10 -2.90 10.92 -5.75
C CYS A 10 -3.14 10.31 -4.36
N TYR A 11 -3.32 11.16 -3.35
CA TYR A 11 -3.67 10.73 -2.00
C TYR A 11 -5.14 10.33 -1.92
N ASN A 12 -5.42 9.10 -1.49
CA ASN A 12 -6.77 8.59 -1.35
C ASN A 12 -7.29 8.73 0.08
N GLY A 13 -7.76 9.93 0.44
CA GLY A 13 -8.23 10.24 1.80
C GLY A 13 -9.40 9.36 2.27
N ASP A 14 -10.38 9.12 1.39
CA ASP A 14 -11.55 8.28 1.67
C ASP A 14 -11.11 6.91 2.17
N LEU A 15 -10.16 6.30 1.48
CA LEU A 15 -9.62 5.00 1.85
C LEU A 15 -8.65 5.08 3.03
N VAL A 16 -7.70 6.03 3.05
CA VAL A 16 -6.63 6.08 4.07
C VAL A 16 -7.20 6.24 5.47
N SER A 17 -8.32 6.94 5.65
CA SER A 17 -9.00 7.10 6.94
C SER A 17 -9.36 5.78 7.62
N THR A 18 -9.50 4.69 6.84
CA THR A 18 -9.85 3.35 7.33
C THR A 18 -8.64 2.46 7.62
N TYR A 19 -7.41 2.94 7.38
CA TYR A 19 -6.18 2.14 7.44
C TYR A 19 -5.03 2.89 8.14
N ASN A 20 -4.68 2.53 9.38
CA ASN A 20 -3.60 3.15 10.16
C ASN A 20 -2.36 2.24 10.29
N ALA A 21 -1.40 2.36 9.37
CA ALA A 21 -0.14 1.61 9.35
C ALA A 21 0.66 1.62 10.66
N TYR A 22 0.58 2.70 11.44
CA TYR A 22 1.50 2.94 12.56
C TYR A 22 1.01 2.35 13.87
N ASN A 23 -0.31 2.29 14.07
CA ASN A 23 -0.91 1.61 15.23
C ASN A 23 -1.16 0.13 14.99
N MET A 24 -1.04 -0.33 13.74
CA MET A 24 -1.38 -1.69 13.35
C MET A 24 -0.27 -2.70 13.66
N SER A 25 1.00 -2.33 13.81
CA SER A 25 2.07 -3.31 14.05
C SER A 25 3.28 -2.71 14.75
N PRO A 26 4.12 -3.53 15.42
CA PRO A 26 5.41 -3.08 15.93
C PRO A 26 6.36 -2.74 14.77
N TRP A 27 7.09 -1.65 14.93
CA TRP A 27 8.15 -1.24 14.02
C TRP A 27 9.49 -1.30 14.75
N ALA A 28 10.54 -1.72 14.05
CA ALA A 28 11.88 -1.84 14.63
C ALA A 28 13.00 -1.58 13.63
N PHE A 29 14.19 -1.28 14.16
CA PHE A 29 15.43 -1.15 13.38
C PHE A 29 16.10 -2.50 13.07
N ASP A 30 15.60 -3.60 13.64
CA ASP A 30 16.11 -4.95 13.44
C ASP A 30 14.99 -5.95 13.15
N LYS A 31 15.37 -7.01 12.42
CA LYS A 31 14.48 -8.09 11.99
C LYS A 31 13.81 -8.85 13.14
N ASN A 32 14.44 -8.92 14.31
CA ASN A 32 13.90 -9.64 15.47
C ASN A 32 12.94 -8.77 16.30
N LEU A 33 12.67 -7.53 15.87
CA LEU A 33 11.79 -6.57 16.53
C LEU A 33 12.24 -6.20 17.96
N THR A 34 13.54 -6.21 18.23
CA THR A 34 14.11 -5.97 19.57
C THR A 34 14.50 -4.51 19.82
N LYS A 35 14.69 -3.72 18.76
CA LYS A 35 15.04 -2.30 18.76
C LYS A 35 13.88 -1.50 18.20
N PRO A 36 12.88 -1.15 19.02
CA PRO A 36 11.65 -0.52 18.54
C PRO A 36 11.95 0.84 17.88
N ALA A 37 11.21 1.12 16.81
CA ALA A 37 11.15 2.42 16.15
C ALA A 37 9.84 3.12 16.57
N SER A 38 9.94 4.38 16.97
CA SER A 38 8.78 5.18 17.35
C SER A 38 8.00 5.67 16.12
N GLU A 39 6.73 6.03 16.30
CA GLU A 39 5.93 6.66 15.23
C GLU A 39 6.61 7.91 14.67
N GLN A 40 7.32 8.68 15.50
CA GLN A 40 8.08 9.86 15.08
C GLN A 40 9.15 9.51 14.03
N VAL A 41 9.80 8.34 14.15
CA VAL A 41 10.78 7.85 13.15
C VAL A 41 10.09 7.57 11.82
N LEU A 42 8.88 7.02 11.85
CA LEU A 42 8.09 6.70 10.66
C LEU A 42 7.60 7.98 9.97
N MET A 43 7.11 8.93 10.76
CA MET A 43 6.54 10.20 10.30
C MET A 43 7.58 11.21 9.83
N ALA A 44 8.84 11.05 10.24
CA ALA A 44 9.94 11.89 9.75
C ALA A 44 10.14 11.81 8.23
N GLY A 45 9.61 10.77 7.57
CA GLY A 45 9.75 10.58 6.12
C GLY A 45 11.19 10.26 5.70
N GLU A 46 12.07 9.94 6.64
CA GLU A 46 13.43 9.58 6.34
C GLU A 46 13.49 8.17 5.73
N ARG A 47 14.30 8.02 4.67
CA ARG A 47 14.51 6.72 4.03
C ARG A 47 15.36 5.83 4.93
N ARG A 48 14.70 5.06 5.81
CA ARG A 48 15.32 4.13 6.75
C ARG A 48 14.85 2.70 6.50
N ILE A 49 15.71 1.72 6.72
CA ILE A 49 15.29 0.31 6.73
C ILE A 49 14.65 0.01 8.08
N LEU A 50 13.39 -0.39 8.06
CA LEU A 50 12.63 -0.78 9.24
C LEU A 50 12.04 -2.18 9.04
N TYR A 51 11.73 -2.84 10.14
CA TYR A 51 11.14 -4.17 10.16
C TYR A 51 9.82 -4.11 10.92
N THR A 52 8.88 -4.95 10.50
CA THR A 52 7.54 -5.08 11.07
C THR A 52 7.07 -6.53 10.93
N ASP A 53 5.97 -6.86 11.58
CA ASP A 53 5.40 -8.20 11.56
C ASP A 53 4.61 -8.53 10.26
N LEU A 54 4.10 -9.76 10.21
CA LEU A 54 3.28 -10.26 9.11
C LEU A 54 1.93 -9.53 9.01
N ARG A 55 1.34 -9.13 10.15
CA ARG A 55 0.03 -8.44 10.18
C ARG A 55 0.09 -7.16 9.34
N PHE A 56 1.13 -6.36 9.54
CA PHE A 56 1.34 -5.16 8.72
C PHE A 56 1.36 -5.48 7.22
N HIS A 57 2.14 -6.49 6.83
CA HIS A 57 2.30 -6.85 5.41
C HIS A 57 0.98 -7.28 4.77
N GLN A 58 0.16 -8.05 5.49
CA GLN A 58 -1.15 -8.47 5.00
C GLN A 58 -2.09 -7.27 4.78
N GLU A 59 -2.19 -6.40 5.77
CA GLU A 59 -3.08 -5.24 5.72
C GLU A 59 -2.60 -4.18 4.72
N HIS A 60 -1.30 -3.90 4.68
CA HIS A 60 -0.67 -3.03 3.68
C HIS A 60 -0.94 -3.54 2.26
N CYS A 61 -0.71 -4.83 2.03
CA CYS A 61 -0.97 -5.41 0.73
C CYS A 61 -2.44 -5.32 0.35
N PHE A 62 -3.35 -5.64 1.27
CA PHE A 62 -4.78 -5.50 1.02
C PHE A 62 -5.16 -4.06 0.70
N TYR A 63 -4.63 -3.10 1.47
CA TYR A 63 -4.81 -1.67 1.19
C TYR A 63 -4.32 -1.31 -0.22
N THR A 64 -3.14 -1.75 -0.66
CA THR A 64 -2.61 -1.36 -1.98
C THR A 64 -3.49 -1.86 -3.13
N TRP A 65 -4.07 -3.06 -2.99
CA TRP A 65 -5.06 -3.62 -3.91
C TRP A 65 -6.39 -2.88 -3.85
N HIS A 66 -6.92 -2.63 -2.65
CA HIS A 66 -8.15 -1.88 -2.44
C HIS A 66 -8.03 -0.45 -3.01
N ASN A 67 -6.89 0.21 -2.82
CA ASN A 67 -6.64 1.54 -3.37
C ASN A 67 -6.66 1.55 -4.90
N LEU A 68 -6.13 0.50 -5.55
CA LEU A 68 -6.22 0.37 -6.99
C LEU A 68 -7.68 0.21 -7.46
N LEU A 69 -8.43 -0.71 -6.85
CA LEU A 69 -9.84 -0.97 -7.18
C LEU A 69 -10.71 0.27 -6.95
N HIS A 70 -10.62 0.88 -5.77
CA HIS A 70 -11.32 2.11 -5.43
C HIS A 70 -10.97 3.24 -6.40
N SER A 71 -9.70 3.37 -6.81
CA SER A 71 -9.29 4.37 -7.79
C SER A 71 -9.89 4.10 -9.17
N VAL A 72 -10.10 2.84 -9.57
CA VAL A 72 -10.78 2.47 -10.82
C VAL A 72 -12.26 2.82 -10.75
N GLU A 73 -12.96 2.38 -9.70
CA GLU A 73 -14.38 2.65 -9.46
C GLU A 73 -14.70 4.15 -9.50
N HIS A 74 -13.87 4.96 -8.82
CA HIS A 74 -14.07 6.41 -8.73
C HIS A 74 -13.39 7.20 -9.87
N GLN A 75 -12.94 6.51 -10.92
CA GLN A 75 -12.30 7.12 -12.10
C GLN A 75 -11.19 8.14 -11.77
N ARG A 76 -10.44 7.93 -10.69
CA ARG A 76 -9.40 8.88 -10.26
C ARG A 76 -8.35 9.05 -11.35
N PRO A 77 -7.92 10.26 -11.73
CA PRO A 77 -6.93 10.41 -12.82
C PRO A 77 -5.54 9.94 -12.44
N LEU A 78 -5.19 10.06 -11.16
CA LEU A 78 -3.89 9.76 -10.60
C LEU A 78 -3.99 8.76 -9.45
N ILE A 79 -3.00 7.88 -9.36
CA ILE A 79 -2.80 6.96 -8.25
C ILE A 79 -1.31 6.96 -7.87
N HIS A 80 -0.97 6.66 -6.62
CA HIS A 80 0.43 6.53 -6.25
C HIS A 80 1.07 5.27 -6.88
N ASN A 81 2.32 5.38 -7.29
CA ASN A 81 3.06 4.36 -8.03
C ASN A 81 3.09 2.97 -7.35
N LEU A 82 3.10 2.90 -6.01
CA LEU A 82 3.09 1.61 -5.29
C LEU A 82 1.83 0.78 -5.58
N SER A 83 0.64 1.39 -5.55
CA SER A 83 -0.62 0.69 -5.90
C SER A 83 -0.71 0.39 -7.40
N ALA A 84 -0.09 1.21 -8.24
CA ALA A 84 -0.03 0.96 -9.69
C ALA A 84 1.00 -0.11 -10.08
N SER A 85 1.97 -0.45 -9.21
CA SER A 85 3.08 -1.35 -9.52
C SER A 85 2.64 -2.81 -9.69
N THR A 86 2.91 -3.37 -10.86
CA THR A 86 2.70 -4.80 -11.14
C THR A 86 3.58 -5.68 -10.28
N GLU A 87 4.85 -5.33 -10.10
CA GLU A 87 5.78 -6.08 -9.26
C GLU A 87 5.33 -6.10 -7.81
N HIS A 88 4.85 -4.97 -7.29
CA HIS A 88 4.34 -4.90 -5.92
C HIS A 88 3.08 -5.75 -5.73
N ARG A 89 2.19 -5.80 -6.74
CA ARG A 89 1.03 -6.69 -6.72
C ARG A 89 1.42 -8.17 -6.72
N HIS A 90 2.45 -8.57 -7.47
CA HIS A 90 2.95 -9.95 -7.45
C HIS A 90 3.52 -10.33 -6.08
N HIS A 91 4.30 -9.44 -5.47
CA HIS A 91 4.77 -9.60 -4.09
C HIS A 91 3.59 -9.80 -3.12
N CYS A 92 2.59 -8.93 -3.19
CA CYS A 92 1.38 -9.02 -2.37
C CYS A 92 0.55 -10.29 -2.62
N LYS A 93 0.50 -10.78 -3.85
CA LYS A 93 -0.17 -12.06 -4.16
C LYS A 93 0.52 -13.22 -3.41
N GLY A 94 1.85 -13.25 -3.40
CA GLY A 94 2.61 -14.26 -2.66
C GLY A 94 2.27 -14.27 -1.16
N LEU A 95 2.18 -13.08 -0.57
CA LEU A 95 1.77 -12.90 0.84
C LEU A 95 0.40 -13.53 1.15
N PHE A 96 -0.60 -13.32 0.29
CA PHE A 96 -1.94 -13.86 0.51
C PHE A 96 -2.03 -15.38 0.31
N LEU A 97 -1.30 -15.92 -0.66
CA LEU A 97 -1.41 -17.33 -1.01
C LEU A 97 -0.55 -18.24 -0.13
N HIS A 98 0.57 -17.73 0.36
CA HIS A 98 1.56 -18.55 1.05
C HIS A 98 1.74 -18.17 2.52
N GLY A 99 1.16 -17.04 2.97
CA GLY A 99 1.30 -16.57 4.35
C GLY A 99 2.72 -16.16 4.75
N GLU A 100 3.65 -16.21 3.80
CA GLU A 100 5.04 -15.83 3.99
C GLU A 100 5.21 -14.37 3.60
N ALA A 101 5.27 -13.50 4.61
CA ALA A 101 6.01 -12.27 4.43
C ALA A 101 7.48 -12.63 4.55
N PRO A 102 8.35 -12.17 3.62
CA PRO A 102 9.71 -11.92 4.04
C PRO A 102 9.58 -11.08 5.32
N THR A 103 10.20 -11.52 6.41
CA THR A 103 10.57 -10.65 7.54
C THR A 103 11.63 -9.67 7.02
N GLY A 104 11.16 -8.89 6.07
CA GLY A 104 11.91 -8.15 5.09
C GLY A 104 11.80 -6.68 5.44
N PRO A 105 12.81 -5.92 5.01
CA PRO A 105 12.84 -4.51 5.30
C PRO A 105 11.67 -3.81 4.59
N VAL A 106 10.90 -3.03 5.36
CA VAL A 106 10.03 -1.98 4.86
C VAL A 106 10.82 -0.68 4.90
N VAL A 107 10.79 0.08 3.82
CA VAL A 107 11.56 1.32 3.71
C VAL A 107 10.60 2.47 3.46
N PRO A 108 10.28 3.33 4.45
CA PRO A 108 9.56 4.58 4.21
C PRO A 108 10.04 5.27 2.95
N ALA A 109 9.10 5.51 2.04
CA ALA A 109 9.37 5.96 0.70
C ALA A 109 8.56 7.22 0.38
N PHE A 110 9.08 8.01 -0.55
CA PHE A 110 8.34 9.06 -1.22
C PHE A 110 7.72 8.47 -2.48
N PHE A 111 6.41 8.33 -2.47
CA PHE A 111 5.67 7.85 -3.63
C PHE A 111 5.46 9.00 -4.62
N HIS A 112 5.26 8.65 -5.88
CA HIS A 112 4.97 9.62 -6.93
C HIS A 112 3.63 9.26 -7.57
N CYS A 113 2.92 10.28 -8.03
CA CYS A 113 1.68 10.07 -8.77
C CYS A 113 1.99 9.55 -10.17
N VAL A 114 1.25 8.53 -10.59
CA VAL A 114 1.24 8.05 -11.96
C VAL A 114 -0.15 8.23 -12.53
N ALA A 115 -0.22 8.64 -13.79
CA ALA A 115 -1.46 8.55 -14.54
C ALA A 115 -1.86 7.09 -14.59
N LYS A 116 -3.13 6.80 -14.26
CA LYS A 116 -3.71 5.55 -14.71
C LYS A 116 -3.78 5.66 -16.23
N LYS A 117 -2.87 4.99 -16.95
CA LYS A 117 -3.08 4.73 -18.38
C LYS A 117 -4.49 4.15 -18.49
N GLU A 118 -5.30 4.58 -19.44
CA GLU A 118 -6.55 3.89 -19.72
C GLU A 118 -6.20 2.46 -20.13
N PRO A 119 -6.52 1.46 -19.31
CA PRO A 119 -7.41 0.43 -19.82
C PRO A 119 -8.24 -0.20 -18.71
N PHE A 120 -9.45 0.28 -18.50
CA PHE A 120 -10.62 -0.57 -18.21
C PHE A 120 -11.85 0.31 -18.35
N MET A 121 -12.16 0.70 -19.59
CA MET A 121 -13.57 0.82 -19.93
C MET A 121 -14.15 -0.54 -19.59
N LEU A 122 -14.85 -0.64 -18.45
CA LEU A 122 -15.93 -1.60 -18.32
C LEU A 122 -16.84 -1.29 -19.51
N ARG A 123 -16.54 -1.88 -20.67
CA ARG A 123 -17.50 -1.95 -21.76
C ARG A 123 -18.77 -2.47 -21.11
N GLU A 124 -19.87 -1.78 -21.36
CA GLU A 124 -21.23 -1.95 -20.87
C GLU A 124 -21.77 -3.40 -21.02
N HIS A 125 -21.13 -4.38 -20.38
CA HIS A 125 -21.34 -5.81 -20.59
C HIS A 125 -21.43 -6.61 -19.29
N MET A 126 -21.54 -5.93 -18.14
CA MET A 126 -22.10 -6.54 -16.94
C MET A 126 -23.49 -5.94 -16.78
N TYR A 127 -24.53 -6.78 -16.80
CA TYR A 127 -25.95 -6.45 -16.71
C TYR A 127 -26.63 -6.00 -18.01
N VAL A 128 -26.63 -6.87 -19.03
CA VAL A 128 -27.85 -7.01 -19.86
C VAL A 128 -28.43 -8.37 -19.52
N GLU A 129 -29.31 -8.40 -18.52
CA GLU A 129 -30.16 -9.57 -18.27
C GLU A 129 -31.02 -9.80 -19.52
N LYS A 130 -31.00 -11.04 -20.02
CA LYS A 130 -31.94 -11.53 -21.03
C LYS A 130 -33.13 -12.17 -20.35
#